data_AF-A0A401Q4D4-F1
#
_entry.id   AF-A0A401Q4D4-F1
#
_cell.length_a   1.000
_cell.length_b   1.000
_cell.length_c   1.000
_cell.angle_alpha   90.00
_cell.angle_beta   90.00
_cell.angle_gamma   90.00
#
_symmetry.space_group_name_H-M   'P 1'
#
loop_
_entity.id
_entity.type
_entity.pdbx_description
1 polymer ?
#
loop_
_entity_poly.entity_id
_entity_poly.type
_entity_poly.pdbx_seq_one_letter_code
_entity_poly.pdbx_strand_id
1 'polypeptide(L)'
;MESVPSWRLAALGLLLAVTQCPGCVTAQRKKHQRCDEQINLTTTTACTSCVISQNLLCPRGFERSSQQNIRDCSFTVDLGGEQLIRQVGCSLKCTKMATVSKCCNGFWSQDCLECPGGATHPCNGHGMCLDGVLGNGSCICEPKYKGNACEECADEEAYGPDCVMGCSCVHGVCSNGITGNGKCICFSGYTGPKCDQEVPACKSLGCGNNTQCVEEKTGSFICKCLPGFQKIAKTCEGKKIPLVCT
;
A
#
# COMPACT_ATOMS: atom_id res chain seq x y z
N MET A 1 27.81 24.89 73.13
CA MET A 1 28.57 23.73 73.65
C MET A 1 29.11 22.99 72.45
N GLU A 2 30.43 22.88 72.42
CA GLU A 2 31.25 21.82 71.78
C GLU A 2 31.37 21.73 70.24
N SER A 3 32.50 22.29 69.77
CA SER A 3 33.61 21.68 68.97
C SER A 3 33.42 21.08 67.55
N VAL A 4 34.16 21.72 66.62
CA VAL A 4 34.69 21.32 65.28
C VAL A 4 35.53 20.00 65.32
N PRO A 5 35.96 19.31 64.22
CA PRO A 5 36.62 19.88 63.01
C PRO A 5 36.50 19.17 61.61
N SER A 6 36.52 20.02 60.57
CA SER A 6 37.38 20.03 59.36
C SER A 6 37.96 18.72 58.77
N TRP A 7 37.62 18.38 57.51
CA TRP A 7 38.58 17.84 56.50
C TRP A 7 38.28 18.36 55.07
N ARG A 8 39.26 19.14 54.56
CA ARG A 8 39.87 19.20 53.22
C ARG A 8 39.09 19.66 51.97
N LEU A 9 39.55 20.82 51.49
CA LEU A 9 39.51 21.36 50.13
C LEU A 9 40.21 20.45 49.09
N ALA A 10 39.64 20.36 47.89
CA ALA A 10 40.39 20.23 46.64
C ALA A 10 39.61 20.94 45.52
N ALA A 11 40.32 21.74 44.75
CA ALA A 11 39.82 22.83 43.93
C ALA A 11 39.34 22.39 42.54
N LEU A 12 38.39 23.19 42.04
CA LEU A 12 38.10 23.52 40.63
C LEU A 12 39.41 23.61 39.82
N GLY A 13 39.55 23.10 38.60
CA GLY A 13 38.60 22.99 37.50
C GLY A 13 39.05 23.95 36.39
N LEU A 14 39.67 23.43 35.32
CA LEU A 14 39.72 24.04 33.97
C LEU A 14 40.55 23.20 32.98
N LEU A 15 40.13 23.24 31.71
CA LEU A 15 40.81 22.85 30.46
C LEU A 15 40.53 21.44 29.89
N LEU A 16 39.45 21.30 29.11
CA LEU A 16 39.44 21.44 27.64
C LEU A 16 38.13 20.86 27.07
N ALA A 17 37.30 21.75 26.53
CA ALA A 17 36.09 21.39 25.81
C ALA A 17 36.46 20.79 24.44
N VAL A 18 36.35 19.46 24.31
CA VAL A 18 36.23 18.82 23.00
C VAL A 18 34.74 18.79 22.66
N THR A 19 34.35 19.72 21.81
CA THR A 19 33.05 19.82 21.16
C THR A 19 32.77 18.56 20.33
N GLN A 20 32.11 17.57 20.94
CA GLN A 20 31.48 16.49 20.18
C GLN A 20 30.17 17.01 19.62
N CYS A 21 30.09 17.09 18.30
CA CYS A 21 28.90 17.53 17.56
C CYS A 21 27.67 16.70 17.97
N PRO A 22 26.56 17.33 18.41
CA PRO A 22 25.28 16.65 18.56
C PRO A 22 24.66 16.54 17.16
N GLY A 23 25.13 15.58 16.37
CA GLY A 23 24.80 15.56 14.95
C GLY A 23 25.33 14.36 14.17
N CYS A 24 25.36 13.19 14.78
CA CYS A 24 25.29 11.95 14.02
C CYS A 24 24.09 11.18 14.56
N VAL A 25 22.91 11.55 14.04
CA VAL A 25 21.73 10.70 14.11
C VAL A 25 22.18 9.35 13.57
N THR A 26 22.04 8.35 14.40
CA THR A 26 22.29 6.95 14.07
C THR A 26 21.71 6.67 12.69
N ALA A 27 22.56 6.29 11.74
CA ALA A 27 22.10 5.61 10.55
C ALA A 27 21.41 4.33 11.04
N GLN A 28 20.09 4.40 11.21
CA GLN A 28 19.23 3.27 11.45
C GLN A 28 19.53 2.30 10.31
N ARG A 29 20.26 1.21 10.60
CA ARG A 29 20.48 0.14 9.65
C ARG A 29 19.10 -0.34 9.20
N LYS A 30 18.69 -0.02 7.97
CA LYS A 30 17.45 -0.50 7.35
C LYS A 30 17.39 -2.02 7.54
N LYS A 31 16.42 -2.48 8.33
CA LYS A 31 16.22 -3.87 8.66
C LYS A 31 15.59 -4.57 7.46
N HIS A 32 16.41 -5.34 6.73
CA HIS A 32 16.06 -6.44 5.83
C HIS A 32 14.86 -6.21 4.88
N GLN A 33 15.03 -5.37 3.86
CA GLN A 33 14.02 -5.15 2.78
C GLN A 33 14.11 -6.23 1.68
N ARG A 34 15.28 -6.87 1.57
CA ARG A 34 15.59 -7.96 0.63
C ARG A 34 15.63 -9.29 1.37
N CYS A 35 14.92 -10.28 0.84
CA CYS A 35 14.84 -11.65 1.32
C CYS A 35 15.30 -12.60 0.21
N ASP A 36 16.43 -12.27 -0.42
CA ASP A 36 16.99 -13.03 -1.55
C ASP A 36 17.17 -14.51 -1.17
N GLU A 37 16.81 -15.41 -2.08
CA GLU A 37 16.77 -16.86 -1.83
C GLU A 37 17.82 -17.58 -2.69
N GLN A 38 18.46 -18.61 -2.15
CA GLN A 38 19.38 -19.46 -2.89
C GLN A 38 18.67 -20.69 -3.44
N ILE A 39 18.77 -20.91 -4.75
CA ILE A 39 18.25 -22.09 -5.42
C ILE A 39 19.35 -22.88 -6.09
N ASN A 40 19.19 -24.20 -6.17
CA ASN A 40 20.10 -25.08 -6.89
C ASN A 40 19.58 -25.31 -8.31
N LEU A 41 20.21 -24.66 -9.28
CA LEU A 41 19.97 -24.93 -10.69
C LEU A 41 20.72 -26.20 -11.09
N THR A 42 20.03 -27.09 -11.80
CA THR A 42 20.62 -28.33 -12.31
C THR A 42 20.50 -28.34 -13.82
N THR A 43 21.57 -28.71 -14.52
CA THR A 43 21.58 -28.95 -15.96
C THR A 43 22.35 -30.24 -16.26
N THR A 44 22.11 -30.83 -17.41
CA THR A 44 22.90 -31.96 -17.92
C THR A 44 23.77 -31.53 -19.08
N THR A 45 24.91 -32.20 -19.29
CA THR A 45 25.72 -32.01 -20.49
C THR A 45 25.07 -32.69 -21.69
N ALA A 46 25.53 -32.34 -22.90
CA ALA A 46 25.14 -33.05 -24.11
C ALA A 46 25.43 -34.55 -24.00
N CYS A 47 24.58 -35.37 -24.64
CA CYS A 47 24.73 -36.81 -24.63
C CYS A 47 25.95 -37.23 -25.46
N THR A 48 26.85 -38.00 -24.86
CA THR A 48 28.06 -38.53 -25.54
C THR A 48 28.30 -39.98 -25.13
N SER A 49 29.35 -40.61 -25.65
CA SER A 49 29.74 -41.93 -25.15
C SER A 49 30.07 -41.85 -23.65
N CYS A 50 29.76 -42.91 -22.90
CA CYS A 50 29.96 -42.90 -21.45
C CYS A 50 31.42 -42.74 -21.01
N VAL A 51 32.37 -43.05 -21.91
CA VAL A 51 33.80 -42.82 -21.70
C VAL A 51 34.15 -41.34 -21.89
N ILE A 52 33.62 -40.69 -22.93
CA ILE A 52 33.85 -39.26 -23.22
C ILE A 52 33.18 -38.38 -22.15
N SER A 53 31.97 -38.74 -21.74
CA SER A 53 31.21 -38.02 -20.71
C SER A 53 31.96 -37.90 -19.37
N GLN A 54 32.95 -38.74 -19.08
CA GLN A 54 33.75 -38.65 -17.85
C GLN A 54 34.61 -37.38 -17.79
N ASN A 55 35.09 -36.93 -18.95
CA ASN A 55 36.02 -35.81 -19.09
C ASN A 55 35.33 -34.51 -19.54
N LEU A 56 34.00 -34.51 -19.66
CA LEU A 56 33.27 -33.33 -20.09
C LEU A 56 33.25 -32.27 -18.97
N LEU A 57 33.47 -31.01 -19.35
CA LEU A 57 33.35 -29.87 -18.45
C LEU A 57 31.89 -29.39 -18.39
N CYS A 58 31.45 -29.00 -17.20
CA CYS A 58 30.16 -28.35 -17.03
C CYS A 58 30.12 -26.96 -17.69
N PRO A 59 28.94 -26.46 -18.09
CA PRO A 59 28.77 -25.10 -18.57
C PRO A 59 29.29 -24.05 -17.59
N ARG A 60 29.60 -22.84 -18.08
CA ARG A 60 30.21 -21.78 -17.25
C ARG A 60 29.42 -21.51 -15.97
N GLY A 61 30.11 -21.61 -14.84
CA GLY A 61 29.55 -21.37 -13.50
C GLY A 61 28.75 -22.53 -12.91
N PHE A 62 28.66 -23.67 -13.60
CA PHE A 62 28.13 -24.92 -13.03
C PHE A 62 29.28 -25.84 -12.62
N GLU A 63 29.07 -26.55 -11.52
CA GLU A 63 29.99 -27.53 -10.97
C GLU A 63 29.44 -28.94 -11.12
N ARG A 64 30.32 -29.93 -11.10
CA ARG A 64 29.94 -31.34 -11.25
C ARG A 64 29.17 -31.79 -10.00
N SER A 65 27.93 -32.25 -10.19
CA SER A 65 27.05 -32.65 -9.08
C SER A 65 27.36 -34.06 -8.54
N SER A 66 27.80 -34.98 -9.41
CA SER A 66 28.16 -36.35 -9.04
C SER A 66 29.34 -36.86 -9.88
N GLN A 67 30.13 -37.77 -9.30
CA GLN A 67 31.19 -38.47 -10.02
C GLN A 67 30.65 -39.48 -11.04
N GLN A 68 29.43 -39.98 -10.86
CA GLN A 68 28.83 -40.98 -11.76
C GLN A 68 28.11 -40.33 -12.95
N ASN A 69 28.40 -40.84 -14.14
CA ASN A 69 27.70 -40.45 -15.36
C ASN A 69 26.31 -41.10 -15.38
N ILE A 70 25.30 -40.36 -15.84
CA ILE A 70 23.94 -40.86 -15.94
C ILE A 70 23.78 -41.48 -17.33
N ARG A 71 23.39 -42.75 -17.40
CA ARG A 71 23.14 -43.47 -18.66
C ARG A 71 21.69 -43.31 -19.09
N ASP A 72 21.28 -42.08 -19.35
CA ASP A 72 19.89 -41.67 -19.61
C ASP A 72 19.60 -41.31 -21.06
N CYS A 73 20.61 -41.28 -21.91
CA CYS A 73 20.50 -40.67 -23.23
C CYS A 73 21.09 -41.58 -24.33
N SER A 74 20.85 -41.20 -25.58
CA SER A 74 21.45 -41.87 -26.75
C SER A 74 22.03 -40.83 -27.71
N PHE A 75 23.15 -41.16 -28.33
CA PHE A 75 23.80 -40.32 -29.33
C PHE A 75 23.97 -41.11 -30.65
N THR A 76 24.15 -40.39 -31.75
CA THR A 76 24.35 -41.00 -33.08
C THR A 76 25.80 -40.85 -33.51
N VAL A 77 26.37 -41.91 -34.07
CA VAL A 77 27.69 -41.90 -34.70
C VAL A 77 27.52 -42.03 -36.21
N ASP A 78 28.28 -41.21 -36.96
CA ASP A 78 28.36 -41.27 -38.41
C ASP A 78 29.58 -42.12 -38.80
N LEU A 79 29.35 -43.20 -39.53
CA LEU A 79 30.40 -44.11 -40.01
C LEU A 79 30.73 -43.90 -41.50
N GLY A 80 30.15 -42.88 -42.14
CA GLY A 80 30.24 -42.61 -43.57
C GLY A 80 29.21 -43.42 -44.38
N GLY A 81 28.85 -42.91 -45.57
CA GLY A 81 27.94 -43.60 -46.50
C GLY A 81 26.47 -43.63 -46.07
N GLU A 82 25.94 -42.51 -45.59
CA GLU A 82 24.55 -42.33 -45.06
C GLU A 82 24.17 -43.19 -43.85
N GLN A 83 25.12 -43.95 -43.28
CA GLN A 83 24.83 -44.86 -42.18
C GLN A 83 25.02 -44.21 -40.80
N LEU A 84 23.91 -43.90 -40.14
CA LEU A 84 23.87 -43.39 -38.76
C LEU A 84 23.53 -44.51 -37.78
N ILE A 85 24.38 -44.72 -36.78
CA ILE A 85 24.13 -45.72 -35.73
C ILE A 85 23.81 -45.02 -34.42
N ARG A 86 22.67 -45.37 -33.82
CA ARG A 86 22.26 -44.88 -32.50
C ARG A 86 22.85 -45.75 -31.40
N GLN A 87 23.57 -45.14 -30.48
CA GLN A 87 24.22 -45.81 -29.36
C GLN A 87 23.74 -45.24 -28.03
N VAL A 88 23.81 -46.06 -26.98
CA VAL A 88 23.51 -45.63 -25.61
C VAL A 88 24.64 -44.74 -25.13
N GLY A 89 24.29 -43.52 -24.74
CA GLY A 89 25.22 -42.52 -24.23
C GLY A 89 25.03 -42.25 -22.74
N CYS A 90 25.87 -41.36 -22.24
CA CYS A 90 25.75 -40.81 -20.91
C CYS A 90 25.78 -39.28 -20.93
N SER A 91 25.13 -38.68 -19.93
CA SER A 91 25.17 -37.25 -19.62
C SER A 91 25.75 -37.03 -18.22
N LEU A 92 26.33 -35.85 -18.00
CA LEU A 92 26.84 -35.43 -16.70
C LEU A 92 25.88 -34.45 -16.05
N LYS A 93 25.49 -34.70 -14.79
CA LYS A 93 24.69 -33.78 -13.99
C LYS A 93 25.58 -32.66 -13.42
N CYS A 94 25.24 -31.44 -13.76
CA CYS A 94 25.94 -30.23 -13.34
C CYS A 94 24.99 -29.36 -12.50
N THR A 95 25.48 -28.79 -11.41
CA THR A 95 24.71 -27.98 -10.45
C THR A 95 25.34 -26.64 -10.19
N LYS A 96 24.52 -25.62 -9.97
CA LYS A 96 24.94 -24.26 -9.63
C LYS A 96 24.01 -23.66 -8.58
N MET A 97 24.57 -23.03 -7.57
CA MET A 97 23.81 -22.16 -6.68
C MET A 97 23.55 -20.81 -7.36
N ALA A 98 22.29 -20.44 -7.49
CA ALA A 98 21.86 -19.14 -8.00
C ALA A 98 21.06 -18.41 -6.93
N THR A 99 21.33 -17.12 -6.76
CA THR A 99 20.56 -16.26 -5.87
C THR A 99 19.43 -15.62 -6.66
N VAL A 100 18.18 -15.89 -6.27
CA VAL A 100 16.99 -15.25 -6.80
C VAL A 100 16.74 -14.00 -5.98
N SER A 101 16.71 -12.84 -6.63
CA SER A 101 16.39 -11.62 -5.92
C SER A 101 14.92 -11.61 -5.52
N LYS A 102 14.66 -11.41 -4.23
CA LYS A 102 13.31 -11.36 -3.66
C LYS A 102 13.22 -10.22 -2.66
N CYS A 103 12.07 -9.57 -2.64
CA CYS A 103 11.71 -8.68 -1.55
C CYS A 103 11.07 -9.49 -0.43
N CYS A 104 11.22 -9.00 0.79
CA CYS A 104 10.44 -9.53 1.91
C CYS A 104 8.96 -9.17 1.74
N ASN A 105 8.07 -9.87 2.45
CA ASN A 105 6.64 -9.59 2.40
C ASN A 105 6.35 -8.12 2.71
N GLY A 106 5.44 -7.51 1.95
CA GLY A 106 5.09 -6.10 2.11
C GLY A 106 6.11 -5.13 1.48
N PHE A 107 7.02 -5.62 0.65
CA PHE A 107 7.95 -4.81 -0.13
C PHE A 107 7.90 -5.17 -1.62
N TRP A 108 7.99 -4.17 -2.49
CA TRP A 108 7.80 -4.31 -3.94
C TRP A 108 8.88 -3.57 -4.75
N SER A 109 8.91 -3.79 -6.07
CA SER A 109 9.92 -3.26 -7.00
C SER A 109 11.32 -3.84 -6.81
N GLN A 110 12.23 -3.52 -7.73
CA GLN A 110 13.65 -3.88 -7.65
C GLN A 110 14.33 -3.28 -6.42
N ASP A 111 13.87 -2.12 -5.94
CA ASP A 111 14.44 -1.47 -4.75
C ASP A 111 13.82 -1.94 -3.43
N CYS A 112 12.85 -2.87 -3.47
CA CYS A 112 12.08 -3.32 -2.30
C CYS A 112 11.55 -2.15 -1.46
N LEU A 113 10.75 -1.31 -2.13
CA LEU A 113 9.99 -0.22 -1.52
C LEU A 113 8.84 -0.79 -0.68
N GLU A 114 8.48 -0.10 0.38
CA GLU A 114 7.37 -0.52 1.25
C GLU A 114 6.02 -0.40 0.53
N CYS A 115 5.12 -1.36 0.76
CA CYS A 115 3.75 -1.29 0.28
C CYS A 115 2.98 -0.13 0.93
N PRO A 116 1.97 0.44 0.24
CA PRO A 116 1.05 1.40 0.85
C PRO A 116 0.41 0.82 2.13
N GLY A 117 0.24 1.63 3.18
CA GLY A 117 -0.25 1.18 4.49
C GLY A 117 0.80 0.48 5.39
N GLY A 118 2.01 0.21 4.86
CA GLY A 118 3.15 -0.30 5.61
C GLY A 118 3.44 -1.78 5.37
N ALA A 119 4.68 -2.23 5.63
CA ALA A 119 5.12 -3.60 5.36
C ALA A 119 4.52 -4.65 6.30
N THR A 120 4.09 -4.24 7.51
CA THR A 120 3.51 -5.17 8.50
C THR A 120 2.04 -5.44 8.22
N HIS A 121 1.30 -4.42 7.81
CA HIS A 121 -0.11 -4.52 7.41
C HIS A 121 -0.30 -3.82 6.06
N PRO A 122 0.14 -4.45 4.95
CA PRO A 122 -0.01 -3.87 3.62
C PRO A 122 -1.45 -3.51 3.33
N CYS A 123 -1.66 -2.42 2.60
CA CYS A 123 -2.98 -1.88 2.27
C CYS A 123 -3.84 -1.61 3.52
N ASN A 124 -3.20 -1.11 4.59
CA ASN A 124 -3.77 -0.88 5.91
C ASN A 124 -4.46 -2.12 6.53
N GLY A 125 -4.13 -3.33 6.06
CA GLY A 125 -4.80 -4.56 6.47
C GLY A 125 -6.18 -4.78 5.84
N HIS A 126 -6.57 -3.96 4.86
CA HIS A 126 -7.87 -3.99 4.18
C HIS A 126 -7.75 -4.42 2.71
N GLY A 127 -6.67 -5.13 2.37
CA GLY A 127 -6.41 -5.60 1.02
C GLY A 127 -5.11 -6.37 0.87
N MET A 128 -4.83 -6.74 -0.37
CA MET A 128 -3.59 -7.43 -0.76
C MET A 128 -2.69 -6.49 -1.56
N CYS A 129 -1.42 -6.37 -1.17
CA CYS A 129 -0.43 -5.64 -1.95
C CYS A 129 0.16 -6.53 -3.04
N LEU A 130 0.29 -6.01 -4.26
CA LEU A 130 1.07 -6.63 -5.32
C LEU A 130 2.57 -6.42 -5.07
N ASP A 131 3.10 -7.23 -4.16
CA ASP A 131 4.47 -7.16 -3.65
C ASP A 131 5.47 -8.01 -4.47
N GLY A 132 6.73 -8.01 -4.03
CA GLY A 132 7.83 -8.68 -4.73
C GLY A 132 8.52 -7.82 -5.78
N VAL A 133 9.65 -8.34 -6.31
CA VAL A 133 10.55 -7.60 -7.22
C VAL A 133 9.86 -7.21 -8.54
N LEU A 134 8.90 -8.02 -9.00
CA LEU A 134 8.09 -7.76 -10.19
C LEU A 134 6.75 -7.09 -9.86
N GLY A 135 6.43 -6.93 -8.57
CA GLY A 135 5.24 -6.25 -8.11
C GLY A 135 5.32 -4.75 -8.37
N ASN A 136 4.15 -4.11 -8.48
CA ASN A 136 4.02 -2.67 -8.70
C ASN A 136 3.52 -1.92 -7.45
N GLY A 137 3.36 -2.62 -6.32
CA GLY A 137 2.91 -2.05 -5.05
C GLY A 137 1.46 -1.61 -5.02
N SER A 138 0.66 -1.89 -6.06
CA SER A 138 -0.76 -1.56 -6.06
C SER A 138 -1.53 -2.43 -5.07
N CYS A 139 -2.51 -1.83 -4.40
CA CYS A 139 -3.39 -2.52 -3.47
C CYS A 139 -4.66 -3.01 -4.17
N ILE A 140 -4.99 -4.27 -3.93
CA ILE A 140 -6.29 -4.85 -4.27
C ILE A 140 -7.12 -4.83 -2.99
N CYS A 141 -8.03 -3.85 -2.90
CA CYS A 141 -8.84 -3.64 -1.70
C CYS A 141 -9.97 -4.66 -1.58
N GLU A 142 -10.32 -4.99 -0.34
CA GLU A 142 -11.55 -5.71 -0.03
C GLU A 142 -12.78 -4.86 -0.39
N PRO A 143 -13.95 -5.47 -0.68
CA PRO A 143 -15.10 -4.76 -1.26
C PRO A 143 -15.63 -3.54 -0.48
N LYS A 144 -15.34 -3.46 0.83
CA LYS A 144 -15.79 -2.35 1.70
C LYS A 144 -14.84 -1.16 1.72
N TYR A 145 -13.67 -1.28 1.10
CA TYR A 145 -12.61 -0.29 1.17
C TYR A 145 -12.18 0.17 -0.22
N LYS A 146 -11.65 1.39 -0.28
CA LYS A 146 -11.09 2.00 -1.50
C LYS A 146 -9.91 2.90 -1.14
N GLY A 147 -9.30 3.49 -2.16
CA GLY A 147 -8.09 4.30 -2.03
C GLY A 147 -6.85 3.52 -2.46
N ASN A 148 -5.70 4.21 -2.50
CA ASN A 148 -4.45 3.59 -2.98
C ASN A 148 -3.84 2.63 -1.95
N ALA A 149 -4.20 2.79 -0.68
CA ALA A 149 -3.80 1.97 0.44
C ALA A 149 -5.01 1.33 1.14
N CYS A 150 -6.19 1.32 0.53
CA CYS A 150 -7.45 0.84 1.14
C CYS A 150 -7.78 1.57 2.45
N GLU A 151 -7.50 2.87 2.48
CA GLU A 151 -7.61 3.75 3.64
C GLU A 151 -8.96 4.48 3.75
N GLU A 152 -9.87 4.25 2.80
CA GLU A 152 -11.19 4.87 2.74
C GLU A 152 -12.29 3.81 2.72
N CYS A 153 -13.48 4.16 3.22
CA CYS A 153 -14.67 3.33 3.02
C CYS A 153 -15.13 3.43 1.56
N ALA A 154 -15.47 2.30 0.95
CA ALA A 154 -16.01 2.26 -0.41
C ALA A 154 -17.39 2.93 -0.51
N ASP A 155 -18.22 2.74 0.52
CA ASP A 155 -19.48 3.44 0.69
C ASP A 155 -19.25 4.80 1.37
N GLU A 156 -19.68 5.88 0.71
CA GLU A 156 -19.55 7.26 1.19
C GLU A 156 -20.42 7.52 2.44
N GLU A 157 -21.43 6.70 2.68
CA GLU A 157 -22.27 6.80 3.88
C GLU A 157 -21.79 5.88 5.00
N ALA A 158 -20.73 5.09 4.79
CA ALA A 158 -20.19 4.21 5.82
C ALA A 158 -19.13 4.89 6.69
N TYR A 159 -19.06 4.49 7.96
CA TYR A 159 -18.06 4.95 8.91
C TYR A 159 -17.62 3.85 9.89
N GLY A 160 -16.53 4.16 10.60
CA GLY A 160 -15.90 3.29 11.58
C GLY A 160 -14.83 2.40 10.97
N PRO A 161 -14.03 1.70 11.82
CA PRO A 161 -12.83 0.99 11.37
C PRO A 161 -13.12 -0.10 10.32
N ASP A 162 -14.31 -0.69 10.39
CA ASP A 162 -14.74 -1.78 9.50
C ASP A 162 -15.69 -1.32 8.38
N CYS A 163 -15.96 -0.01 8.28
CA CYS A 163 -16.93 0.58 7.33
C CYS A 163 -18.30 -0.12 7.32
N VAL A 164 -18.82 -0.48 8.51
CA VAL A 164 -20.09 -1.19 8.66
C VAL A 164 -21.21 -0.27 9.16
N MET A 165 -20.87 0.83 9.82
CA MET A 165 -21.87 1.74 10.37
C MET A 165 -22.32 2.72 9.30
N GLY A 166 -23.63 2.85 9.13
CA GLY A 166 -24.21 3.77 8.15
C GLY A 166 -24.54 5.13 8.77
N CYS A 167 -24.28 6.18 8.01
CA CYS A 167 -24.71 7.54 8.29
C CYS A 167 -26.24 7.67 8.14
N SER A 168 -26.84 8.57 8.91
CA SER A 168 -28.30 8.81 8.87
C SER A 168 -28.66 10.30 8.89
N CYS A 169 -27.76 11.14 8.35
CA CYS A 169 -27.98 12.57 8.24
C CYS A 169 -29.03 12.86 7.16
N VAL A 170 -30.09 13.59 7.49
CA VAL A 170 -31.15 13.95 6.54
C VAL A 170 -30.77 15.22 5.75
N HIS A 171 -30.39 16.28 6.46
CA HIS A 171 -29.97 17.55 5.86
C HIS A 171 -28.59 17.98 6.36
N GLY A 172 -27.57 17.18 6.09
CA GLY A 172 -26.21 17.48 6.50
C GLY A 172 -25.17 16.56 5.90
N VAL A 173 -23.92 16.81 6.26
CA VAL A 173 -22.76 15.99 5.88
C VAL A 173 -22.36 15.12 7.06
N CYS A 174 -22.16 13.84 6.82
CA CYS A 174 -21.73 12.91 7.84
C CYS A 174 -20.21 12.90 8.00
N SER A 175 -19.73 12.72 9.23
CA SER A 175 -18.35 12.30 9.51
C SER A 175 -18.18 10.82 9.16
N ASN A 176 -18.04 10.56 7.86
CA ASN A 176 -17.85 9.23 7.26
C ASN A 176 -16.39 8.76 7.30
N GLY A 177 -16.13 7.57 6.76
CA GLY A 177 -14.79 6.99 6.61
C GLY A 177 -14.31 6.16 7.81
N ILE A 178 -13.11 5.58 7.69
CA ILE A 178 -12.54 4.63 8.66
C ILE A 178 -12.40 5.24 10.06
N THR A 179 -12.00 6.52 10.13
CA THR A 179 -11.87 7.28 11.38
C THR A 179 -13.13 8.10 11.71
N GLY A 180 -14.16 8.01 10.88
CA GLY A 180 -15.42 8.70 11.04
C GLY A 180 -16.19 8.21 12.27
N ASN A 181 -16.97 9.11 12.86
CA ASN A 181 -17.79 8.83 14.04
C ASN A 181 -19.29 8.93 13.78
N GLY A 182 -19.70 9.13 12.53
CA GLY A 182 -21.11 9.21 12.13
C GLY A 182 -21.83 10.50 12.53
N LYS A 183 -21.13 11.48 13.13
CA LYS A 183 -21.77 12.76 13.51
C LYS A 183 -22.15 13.56 12.27
N CYS A 184 -23.32 14.17 12.32
CA CYS A 184 -23.81 15.03 11.25
C CYS A 184 -23.45 16.49 11.49
N ILE A 185 -22.95 17.15 10.44
CA ILE A 185 -22.84 18.60 10.34
C ILE A 185 -24.04 19.07 9.52
N CYS A 186 -24.97 19.76 10.17
CA CYS A 186 -26.22 20.16 9.53
C CYS A 186 -26.03 21.33 8.56
N PHE A 187 -26.77 21.29 7.45
CA PHE A 187 -26.94 22.45 6.60
C PHE A 187 -27.71 23.55 7.33
N SER A 188 -27.51 24.79 6.89
CA SER A 188 -28.21 25.95 7.45
C SER A 188 -29.72 25.72 7.46
N GLY A 189 -30.35 26.10 8.57
CA GLY A 189 -31.79 25.93 8.77
C GLY A 189 -32.20 24.59 9.38
N TYR A 190 -31.26 23.64 9.57
CA TYR A 190 -31.53 22.36 10.22
C TYR A 190 -30.67 22.15 11.47
N THR A 191 -31.18 21.32 12.38
CA THR A 191 -30.56 20.98 13.66
C THR A 191 -30.94 19.56 14.09
N GLY A 192 -30.43 19.15 15.26
CA GLY A 192 -30.58 17.80 15.79
C GLY A 192 -29.45 16.86 15.36
N PRO A 193 -29.32 15.69 16.00
CA PRO A 193 -28.23 14.75 15.75
C PRO A 193 -28.23 14.16 14.34
N LYS A 194 -29.39 14.13 13.67
CA LYS A 194 -29.56 13.67 12.28
C LYS A 194 -29.89 14.79 11.30
N CYS A 195 -29.88 16.05 11.74
CA CYS A 195 -30.25 17.20 10.90
C CYS A 195 -31.66 17.07 10.30
N ASP A 196 -32.57 16.48 11.07
CA ASP A 196 -33.96 16.20 10.71
C ASP A 196 -34.94 17.25 11.25
N GLN A 197 -34.46 18.20 12.06
CA GLN A 197 -35.28 19.22 12.69
C GLN A 197 -35.02 20.58 12.05
N GLU A 198 -36.05 21.27 11.57
CA GLU A 198 -35.92 22.67 11.16
C GLU A 198 -35.69 23.58 12.36
N VAL A 199 -34.82 24.58 12.21
CA VAL A 199 -34.64 25.60 13.25
C VAL A 199 -35.91 26.45 13.40
N PRO A 200 -36.25 26.91 14.61
CA PRO A 200 -37.49 27.65 14.87
C PRO A 200 -37.69 28.89 13.98
N ALA A 201 -36.60 29.60 13.65
CA ALA A 201 -36.64 30.75 12.76
C ALA A 201 -37.12 30.37 11.35
N CYS A 202 -36.62 29.27 10.80
CA CYS A 202 -37.02 28.75 9.49
C CYS A 202 -38.48 28.27 9.49
N LYS A 203 -38.87 27.55 10.53
CA LYS A 203 -40.26 27.09 10.70
C LYS A 203 -41.24 28.27 10.74
N SER A 204 -40.83 29.38 11.38
CA SER A 204 -41.64 30.60 11.46
C SER A 204 -41.70 31.38 10.14
N LEU A 205 -40.66 31.29 9.31
CA LEU A 205 -40.63 31.89 7.98
C LEU A 205 -41.62 31.24 7.01
N GLY A 206 -41.98 29.97 7.22
CA GLY A 206 -42.94 29.26 6.38
C GLY A 206 -42.50 29.20 4.91
N CYS A 207 -41.25 28.82 4.69
CA CYS A 207 -40.66 28.74 3.35
C CYS A 207 -41.49 27.82 2.43
N GLY A 208 -41.90 28.34 1.27
CA GLY A 208 -42.77 27.61 0.33
C GLY A 208 -42.03 26.51 -0.46
N ASN A 209 -42.75 25.81 -1.32
CA ASN A 209 -42.16 24.74 -2.15
C ASN A 209 -40.95 25.22 -2.97
N ASN A 210 -39.99 24.32 -3.17
CA ASN A 210 -38.75 24.56 -3.91
C ASN A 210 -37.86 25.68 -3.32
N THR A 211 -37.98 25.93 -2.02
CA THR A 211 -37.09 26.82 -1.28
C THR A 211 -36.33 26.08 -0.19
N GLN A 212 -35.16 26.60 0.17
CA GLN A 212 -34.37 26.20 1.32
C GLN A 212 -34.22 27.41 2.23
N CYS A 213 -34.45 27.20 3.52
CA CYS A 213 -34.13 28.20 4.51
C CYS A 213 -32.62 28.24 4.75
N VAL A 214 -32.02 29.43 4.66
CA VAL A 214 -30.59 29.63 4.88
C VAL A 214 -30.36 30.80 5.82
N GLU A 215 -29.28 30.71 6.59
CA GLU A 215 -28.81 31.81 7.44
C GLU A 215 -27.92 32.75 6.62
N GLU A 216 -28.21 34.05 6.65
CA GLU A 216 -27.34 35.06 6.04
C GLU A 216 -26.22 35.48 6.99
N LYS A 217 -25.20 36.17 6.47
CA LYS A 217 -24.06 36.66 7.28
C LYS A 217 -24.47 37.60 8.43
N THR A 218 -25.65 38.19 8.33
CA THR A 218 -26.29 39.05 9.34
C THR A 218 -26.90 38.26 10.51
N GLY A 219 -26.93 36.92 10.43
CA GLY A 219 -27.62 36.05 11.39
C GLY A 219 -29.13 35.94 11.16
N SER A 220 -29.67 36.61 10.13
CA SER A 220 -31.09 36.49 9.75
C SER A 220 -31.32 35.30 8.83
N PHE A 221 -32.42 34.59 9.03
CA PHE A 221 -32.83 33.49 8.17
C PHE A 221 -33.71 33.99 7.02
N ILE A 222 -33.48 33.48 5.80
CA ILE A 222 -34.29 33.78 4.62
C ILE A 222 -34.56 32.53 3.78
N CYS A 223 -35.67 32.53 3.03
CA CYS A 223 -35.95 31.48 2.05
C CYS A 223 -35.26 31.79 0.71
N LYS A 224 -34.35 30.93 0.27
CA LYS A 224 -33.75 30.97 -1.08
C LYS A 224 -34.32 29.86 -1.94
N CYS A 225 -34.45 30.10 -3.25
CA CYS A 225 -34.84 29.03 -4.17
C CYS A 225 -33.75 27.94 -4.22
N LEU A 226 -34.16 26.69 -4.34
CA LEU A 226 -33.24 25.57 -4.57
C LEU A 226 -32.45 25.75 -5.88
N PRO A 227 -31.27 25.13 -6.02
CA PRO A 227 -30.54 25.11 -7.28
C PRO A 227 -31.44 24.67 -8.45
N GLY A 228 -31.42 25.43 -9.56
CA GLY A 228 -32.28 25.18 -10.72
C GLY A 228 -33.64 25.88 -10.71
N PHE A 229 -34.02 26.53 -9.62
CA PHE A 229 -35.24 27.34 -9.52
C PHE A 229 -34.91 28.84 -9.52
N GLN A 230 -35.79 29.64 -10.13
CA GLN A 230 -35.71 31.10 -10.09
C GLN A 230 -36.89 31.66 -9.31
N LYS A 231 -36.62 32.75 -8.60
CA LYS A 231 -37.65 33.48 -7.87
C LYS A 231 -38.49 34.28 -8.88
N ILE A 232 -39.73 33.87 -9.08
CA ILE A 232 -40.72 34.58 -9.90
C ILE A 232 -41.82 35.05 -8.94
N ALA A 233 -41.88 36.37 -8.71
CA ALA A 233 -42.71 36.97 -7.68
C ALA A 233 -42.49 36.35 -6.27
N LYS A 234 -43.49 35.64 -5.72
CA LYS A 234 -43.44 34.98 -4.40
C LYS A 234 -43.15 33.47 -4.47
N THR A 235 -43.00 32.92 -5.68
CA THR A 235 -42.83 31.48 -5.90
C THR A 235 -41.47 31.18 -6.54
N CYS A 236 -40.93 30.00 -6.26
CA CYS A 236 -39.74 29.48 -6.93
C CYS A 236 -40.18 28.54 -8.04
N GLU A 237 -39.98 28.97 -9.28
CA GLU A 237 -40.38 28.22 -10.48
C GLU A 237 -39.13 27.64 -11.15
N GLY A 238 -39.25 26.43 -11.69
CA GLY A 238 -38.14 25.74 -12.34
C GLY A 238 -37.66 26.55 -13.53
N LYS A 239 -36.35 26.75 -13.62
CA LYS A 239 -35.74 27.44 -14.76
C LYS A 239 -36.05 26.63 -16.02
N LYS A 240 -36.84 27.17 -16.95
CA LYS A 240 -36.97 26.59 -18.29
C LYS A 240 -35.59 26.64 -18.93
N ILE A 241 -34.89 25.52 -18.94
CA ILE A 241 -33.69 25.36 -19.77
C ILE A 241 -34.25 25.31 -21.19
N PRO A 242 -34.03 26.33 -22.06
CA PRO A 242 -34.31 26.12 -23.47
C PRO A 242 -33.44 24.95 -23.90
N LEU A 243 -34.06 23.90 -24.42
CA LEU A 243 -33.37 22.82 -25.14
C LEU A 243 -32.75 23.45 -26.38
N VAL A 244 -31.62 24.11 -26.22
CA VAL A 244 -30.76 24.49 -27.33
C VAL A 244 -29.77 23.35 -27.45
N CYS A 245 -30.08 22.42 -28.35
CA CYS A 245 -29.11 21.48 -28.87
C CYS A 245 -28.18 22.29 -29.78
N THR A 246 -26.97 22.59 -29.30
CA THR A 246 -25.82 23.05 -30.11
C THR A 246 -24.84 21.92 -30.24
#